data_AF-A0A846F1L0-F1
#
_entry.id   AF-A0A846F1L0-F1
#
_cell.length_a   1.000
_cell.length_b   1.000
_cell.length_c   1.000
_cell.angle_alpha   90.00
_cell.angle_beta   90.00
_cell.angle_gamma   90.00
#
_symmetry.space_group_name_H-M   'P 1'
#
loop_
_entity.id
_entity.type
_entity.pdbx_description
1 polymer ?
#
loop_
_entity_poly.entity_id
_entity_poly.type
_entity_poly.pdbx_seq_one_letter_code
_entity_poly.pdbx_strand_id
1 'polypeptide(L)'
;MSNNNSFTALERLDLSNNNLSGDLDLWNNNKLFNLNVENNKLTRVTLSADVKPLELNLSRNQLSEFNISSYEDLISADLSDNNLTSIGDLSKSNCNGDDDDYYGDCYLTELFLDNNKLKTIGSVSDLVTNGNLQKLSLRGNTGFQCSSLGLSTEKDVYKNSGCPLK
;
A
#
# COMPACT_ATOMS: atom_id res chain seq x y z
N MET A 1 3.69 -14.85 -21.51
CA MET A 1 4.93 -15.57 -21.14
C MET A 1 4.72 -16.11 -19.74
N SER A 2 4.73 -17.42 -19.54
CA SER A 2 4.58 -18.02 -18.22
C SER A 2 5.92 -17.89 -17.48
N ASN A 3 6.04 -16.92 -16.58
CA ASN A 3 7.24 -16.71 -15.77
C ASN A 3 7.31 -17.79 -14.70
N ASN A 4 8.15 -18.79 -14.92
CA ASN A 4 8.50 -19.79 -13.94
C ASN A 4 9.54 -19.15 -12.99
N ASN A 5 9.10 -18.29 -12.08
CA ASN A 5 9.99 -17.56 -11.18
C ASN A 5 10.54 -18.50 -10.09
N SER A 6 11.69 -19.12 -10.38
CA SER A 6 12.43 -20.03 -9.49
C SER A 6 13.33 -19.31 -8.47
N PHE A 7 13.23 -17.99 -8.34
CA PHE A 7 14.04 -17.20 -7.40
C PHE A 7 13.41 -17.13 -6.01
N THR A 8 13.11 -18.28 -5.41
CA THR A 8 12.42 -18.39 -4.11
C THR A 8 13.21 -17.80 -2.93
N ALA A 9 14.51 -17.53 -3.14
CA ALA A 9 15.38 -16.85 -2.18
C ALA A 9 15.50 -15.33 -2.40
N LEU A 10 14.77 -14.75 -3.38
CA LEU A 10 14.83 -13.32 -3.68
C LEU A 10 14.24 -12.52 -2.51
N GLU A 11 15.06 -11.65 -1.93
CA GLU A 11 14.70 -10.82 -0.78
C GLU A 11 14.45 -9.36 -1.15
N ARG A 12 15.18 -8.86 -2.16
CA ARG A 12 15.06 -7.50 -2.68
C ARG A 12 15.04 -7.53 -4.20
N LEU A 13 14.18 -6.71 -4.80
CA LEU A 13 14.07 -6.58 -6.24
C LEU A 13 13.89 -5.12 -6.63
N ASP A 14 14.84 -4.59 -7.40
CA ASP A 14 14.73 -3.25 -8.00
C ASP A 14 14.68 -3.40 -9.53
N LEU A 15 13.56 -2.99 -10.10
CA LEU A 15 13.29 -2.90 -11.53
C LEU A 15 12.85 -1.48 -11.93
N SER A 16 13.13 -0.49 -11.08
CA SER A 16 12.70 0.90 -11.29
C SER A 16 13.29 1.49 -12.57
N ASN A 17 12.62 2.50 -13.12
CA ASN A 17 13.11 3.30 -14.25
C ASN A 17 13.40 2.48 -15.51
N ASN A 18 12.45 1.60 -15.84
CA ASN A 18 12.51 0.75 -17.03
C ASN A 18 11.30 0.98 -17.94
N ASN A 19 11.19 0.18 -18.99
CA ASN A 19 10.03 0.16 -19.88
C ASN A 19 9.22 -1.14 -19.72
N LEU A 20 9.20 -1.72 -18.52
CA LEU A 20 8.43 -2.94 -18.26
C LEU A 20 6.94 -2.66 -18.44
N SER A 21 6.24 -3.57 -19.09
CA SER A 21 4.82 -3.43 -19.41
C SER A 21 4.10 -4.75 -19.25
N GLY A 22 2.80 -4.69 -18.99
CA GLY A 22 1.99 -5.87 -18.71
C GLY A 22 2.13 -6.28 -17.25
N ASP A 23 2.19 -7.59 -17.01
CA ASP A 23 2.08 -8.14 -15.67
C ASP A 23 3.44 -8.58 -15.12
N LEU A 24 3.71 -8.22 -13.88
CA LEU A 24 4.82 -8.72 -13.10
C LEU A 24 4.30 -9.72 -12.06
N ASP A 25 4.56 -11.00 -12.29
CA ASP A 25 4.19 -12.09 -11.39
C ASP A 25 5.35 -12.46 -10.48
N LEU A 26 5.20 -12.24 -9.18
CA LEU A 26 6.17 -12.56 -8.12
C LEU A 26 5.57 -13.52 -7.08
N TRP A 27 4.55 -14.30 -7.46
CA TRP A 27 3.80 -15.16 -6.53
C TRP A 27 4.69 -16.16 -5.76
N ASN A 28 5.76 -16.67 -6.37
CA ASN A 28 6.66 -17.65 -5.72
C ASN A 28 7.82 -17.01 -4.93
N ASN A 29 7.91 -15.68 -4.88
CA ASN A 29 9.00 -14.95 -4.22
C ASN A 29 8.66 -14.62 -2.75
N ASN A 30 8.29 -15.64 -1.96
CA ASN A 30 7.77 -15.48 -0.59
C ASN A 30 8.74 -14.86 0.42
N LYS A 31 10.04 -14.73 0.07
CA LYS A 31 11.05 -14.07 0.91
C LYS A 31 11.27 -12.58 0.57
N LEU A 32 10.56 -12.06 -0.42
CA LEU A 32 10.73 -10.68 -0.87
C LEU A 32 10.21 -9.73 0.20
N PHE A 33 11.06 -8.84 0.71
CA PHE A 33 10.64 -7.84 1.68
C PHE A 33 10.80 -6.40 1.20
N ASN A 34 11.54 -6.19 0.10
CA ASN A 34 11.66 -4.88 -0.54
C ASN A 34 11.47 -5.03 -2.05
N LEU A 35 10.49 -4.31 -2.60
CA LEU A 35 10.19 -4.29 -4.03
C LEU A 35 10.12 -2.85 -4.54
N ASN A 36 10.96 -2.53 -5.52
CA ASN A 36 10.90 -1.28 -6.23
C ASN A 36 10.67 -1.54 -7.74
N VAL A 37 9.52 -1.12 -8.26
CA VAL A 37 9.17 -1.18 -9.69
C VAL A 37 8.71 0.17 -10.21
N GLU A 38 9.11 1.23 -9.50
CA GLU A 38 8.79 2.62 -9.81
C GLU A 38 9.09 2.97 -11.27
N ASN A 39 8.27 3.86 -11.85
CA ASN A 39 8.49 4.40 -13.19
C ASN A 39 8.62 3.31 -14.27
N ASN A 40 7.51 2.59 -14.47
CA ASN A 40 7.33 1.58 -15.50
C ASN A 40 5.94 1.74 -16.14
N LYS A 41 5.48 0.72 -16.88
CA LYS A 41 4.16 0.67 -17.55
C LYS A 41 3.40 -0.60 -17.15
N LEU A 42 3.62 -1.08 -15.92
CA LEU A 42 2.99 -2.30 -15.42
C LEU A 42 1.49 -2.06 -15.22
N THR A 43 0.69 -3.03 -15.64
CA THR A 43 -0.77 -3.04 -15.45
C THR A 43 -1.19 -3.91 -14.27
N ARG A 44 -0.31 -4.84 -13.86
CA ARG A 44 -0.53 -5.72 -12.71
C ARG A 44 0.79 -6.09 -12.05
N VAL A 45 0.80 -6.11 -10.72
CA VAL A 45 1.85 -6.71 -9.90
C VAL A 45 1.17 -7.73 -9.00
N THR A 46 1.70 -8.95 -8.96
CA THR A 46 1.16 -10.03 -8.14
C THR A 46 2.21 -10.51 -7.15
N LEU A 47 1.89 -10.42 -5.86
CA LEU A 47 2.68 -10.94 -4.74
C LEU A 47 1.83 -11.97 -3.99
N SER A 48 2.45 -13.01 -3.46
CA SER A 48 1.74 -13.93 -2.56
C SER A 48 1.33 -13.21 -1.27
N ALA A 49 0.23 -13.65 -0.66
CA ALA A 49 -0.18 -13.20 0.67
C ALA A 49 0.77 -13.70 1.77
N ASP A 50 1.57 -14.73 1.51
CA ASP A 50 2.60 -15.23 2.43
C ASP A 50 3.85 -14.35 2.44
N VAL A 51 3.96 -13.42 1.49
CA VAL A 51 5.03 -12.43 1.47
C VAL A 51 4.80 -11.48 2.65
N LYS A 52 5.88 -11.16 3.35
CA LYS A 52 5.91 -10.13 4.40
C LYS A 52 6.65 -8.91 3.87
N PRO A 53 6.08 -8.18 2.88
CA PRO A 53 6.77 -7.03 2.30
C PRO A 53 6.87 -5.94 3.35
N LEU A 54 8.08 -5.44 3.61
CA LEU A 54 8.29 -4.29 4.48
C LEU A 54 8.10 -2.99 3.69
N GLU A 55 8.59 -2.97 2.45
CA GLU A 55 8.64 -1.76 1.63
C GLU A 55 8.24 -2.06 0.18
N LEU A 56 7.24 -1.32 -0.29
CA LEU A 56 6.76 -1.39 -1.68
C LEU A 56 6.86 -0.01 -2.34
N ASN A 57 7.52 0.08 -3.49
CA ASN A 57 7.39 1.22 -4.38
C ASN A 57 6.89 0.75 -5.74
N LEU A 58 5.58 0.92 -5.97
CA LEU A 58 4.90 0.61 -7.24
C LEU A 58 4.47 1.89 -7.97
N SER A 59 4.97 3.05 -7.56
CA SER A 59 4.55 4.35 -8.08
C SER A 59 4.84 4.49 -9.58
N ARG A 60 4.14 5.42 -10.24
CA ARG A 60 4.33 5.73 -11.67
C ARG A 60 4.21 4.49 -12.55
N ASN A 61 3.09 3.79 -12.43
CA ASN A 61 2.71 2.64 -13.23
C ASN A 61 1.27 2.82 -13.76
N GLN A 62 0.62 1.75 -14.22
CA GLN A 62 -0.73 1.77 -14.76
C GLN A 62 -1.66 0.79 -14.01
N LEU A 63 -1.36 0.51 -12.74
CA LEU A 63 -2.13 -0.43 -11.92
C LEU A 63 -3.56 0.08 -11.70
N SER A 64 -4.55 -0.80 -11.86
CA SER A 64 -5.97 -0.51 -11.57
C SER A 64 -6.40 -0.97 -10.19
N GLU A 65 -5.72 -1.96 -9.63
CA GLU A 65 -5.96 -2.52 -8.30
C GLU A 65 -4.65 -3.02 -7.70
N PHE A 66 -4.51 -2.90 -6.39
CA PHE A 66 -3.42 -3.53 -5.64
C PHE A 66 -3.79 -3.62 -4.16
N ASN A 67 -4.12 -4.82 -3.68
CA ASN A 67 -4.60 -4.99 -2.31
C ASN A 67 -3.43 -5.05 -1.33
N ILE A 68 -3.34 -4.09 -0.41
CA ILE A 68 -2.35 -4.09 0.68
C ILE A 68 -2.95 -4.48 2.04
N SER A 69 -4.27 -4.67 2.13
CA SER A 69 -4.95 -4.91 3.41
C SER A 69 -4.61 -6.27 4.05
N SER A 70 -3.87 -7.13 3.35
CA SER A 70 -3.41 -8.43 3.84
C SER A 70 -1.92 -8.45 4.23
N TYR A 71 -1.19 -7.34 4.08
CA TYR A 71 0.24 -7.27 4.41
C TYR A 71 0.44 -6.62 5.78
N GLU A 72 0.32 -7.43 6.83
CA GLU A 72 0.37 -6.98 8.23
C GLU A 72 1.75 -6.38 8.61
N ASP A 73 2.83 -6.90 8.02
CA ASP A 73 4.20 -6.45 8.26
C ASP A 73 4.62 -5.22 7.41
N LEU A 74 3.72 -4.65 6.60
CA LEU A 74 4.03 -3.55 5.70
C LEU A 74 4.36 -2.26 6.46
N ILE A 75 5.59 -1.76 6.31
CA ILE A 75 6.06 -0.53 6.94
C ILE A 75 5.78 0.69 6.06
N SER A 76 5.97 0.56 4.74
CA SER A 76 5.80 1.65 3.79
C SER A 76 5.34 1.18 2.42
N ALA A 77 4.40 1.92 1.83
CA ALA A 77 3.99 1.73 0.44
C ALA A 77 3.82 3.05 -0.30
N ASP A 78 4.51 3.16 -1.44
CA ASP A 78 4.25 4.17 -2.46
C ASP A 78 3.53 3.54 -3.65
N LEU A 79 2.25 3.88 -3.79
CA LEU A 79 1.35 3.46 -4.86
C LEU A 79 0.87 4.68 -5.67
N SER A 80 1.54 5.83 -5.53
CA SER A 80 1.17 7.07 -6.20
C SER A 80 1.29 6.98 -7.73
N ASP A 81 0.64 7.90 -8.44
CA ASP A 81 0.72 8.00 -9.90
C ASP A 81 0.38 6.68 -10.62
N ASN A 82 -0.80 6.13 -10.30
CA ASN A 82 -1.37 4.92 -10.90
C ASN A 82 -2.83 5.16 -11.33
N ASN A 83 -3.57 4.09 -11.66
CA ASN A 83 -4.99 4.13 -11.99
C ASN A 83 -5.86 3.45 -10.92
N LEU A 84 -5.38 3.35 -9.67
CA LEU A 84 -5.98 2.50 -8.64
C LEU A 84 -7.39 2.97 -8.29
N THR A 85 -8.35 2.04 -8.35
CA THR A 85 -9.72 2.25 -7.83
C THR A 85 -9.94 1.61 -6.46
N SER A 86 -9.04 0.72 -6.05
CA SER A 86 -9.04 0.06 -4.73
C SER A 86 -7.63 -0.32 -4.31
N ILE A 87 -7.36 -0.21 -3.01
CA ILE A 87 -6.18 -0.80 -2.36
C ILE A 87 -6.54 -1.84 -1.27
N GLY A 88 -7.79 -2.31 -1.29
CA GLY A 88 -8.37 -3.03 -0.16
C GLY A 88 -9.06 -2.09 0.83
N ASP A 89 -9.56 -2.67 1.92
CA ASP A 89 -10.25 -1.96 2.99
C ASP A 89 -9.39 -2.00 4.26
N LEU A 90 -8.81 -0.86 4.61
CA LEU A 90 -7.91 -0.72 5.76
C LEU A 90 -8.67 -0.62 7.09
N SER A 91 -10.01 -0.56 7.09
CA SER A 91 -10.77 -0.57 8.34
C SER A 91 -10.69 -1.92 9.08
N LYS A 92 -10.12 -2.93 8.44
CA LYS A 92 -9.90 -4.27 9.01
C LYS A 92 -8.53 -4.41 9.69
N SER A 93 -7.66 -3.43 9.58
CA SER A 93 -6.42 -3.39 10.36
C SER A 93 -6.80 -3.34 11.84
N ASN A 94 -6.35 -4.34 12.60
CA ASN A 94 -6.48 -4.36 14.06
C ASN A 94 -5.11 -4.04 14.64
N CYS A 95 -4.99 -2.87 15.26
CA CYS A 95 -3.76 -2.37 15.86
C CYS A 95 -3.82 -2.43 17.39
N ASN A 96 -4.79 -3.15 17.95
CA ASN A 96 -5.06 -3.25 19.39
C ASN A 96 -4.73 -4.63 19.96
N GLY A 97 -3.73 -5.33 19.42
CA GLY A 97 -3.39 -6.64 19.95
C GLY A 97 -2.89 -6.52 21.38
N ASP A 98 -3.68 -7.07 22.30
CA ASP A 98 -3.16 -7.51 23.59
C ASP A 98 -2.09 -8.58 23.31
N ASP A 99 -0.96 -8.52 24.02
CA ASP A 99 0.28 -9.32 23.89
C ASP A 99 0.11 -10.86 23.74
N ASP A 100 -1.12 -11.40 23.82
CA ASP A 100 -1.44 -12.83 23.73
C ASP A 100 -2.03 -13.29 22.38
N ASP A 101 -2.42 -12.39 21.47
CA ASP A 101 -2.97 -12.76 20.15
C ASP A 101 -2.20 -12.03 19.03
N TYR A 102 -1.68 -12.81 18.08
CA TYR A 102 -0.70 -12.48 17.02
C TYR A 102 -0.99 -11.24 16.13
N TYR A 103 -2.09 -10.52 16.36
CA TYR A 103 -2.64 -9.46 15.51
C TYR A 103 -2.48 -8.03 16.10
N GLY A 104 -1.38 -7.75 16.80
CA GLY A 104 -1.16 -6.45 17.46
C GLY A 104 -0.32 -5.43 16.70
N ASP A 105 0.46 -5.85 15.71
CA ASP A 105 1.53 -5.00 15.22
C ASP A 105 1.17 -4.31 13.90
N CYS A 106 0.51 -3.16 13.98
CA CYS A 106 0.36 -2.28 12.82
C CYS A 106 1.64 -1.51 12.53
N TYR A 107 2.50 -2.06 11.68
CA TYR A 107 3.80 -1.48 11.34
C TYR A 107 3.74 -0.34 10.31
N LEU A 108 2.63 -0.16 9.60
CA LEU A 108 2.52 0.82 8.53
C LEU A 108 2.74 2.24 9.04
N THR A 109 3.79 2.90 8.55
CA THR A 109 4.20 4.26 8.93
C THR A 109 3.87 5.29 7.85
N GLU A 110 4.01 4.90 6.57
CA GLU A 110 3.88 5.79 5.43
C GLU A 110 3.08 5.13 4.30
N LEU A 111 2.07 5.85 3.80
CA LEU A 111 1.24 5.40 2.69
C LEU A 111 1.04 6.55 1.69
N PHE A 112 1.59 6.39 0.49
CA PHE A 112 1.47 7.36 -0.59
C PHE A 112 0.53 6.86 -1.68
N LEU A 113 -0.58 7.59 -1.88
CA LEU A 113 -1.67 7.21 -2.79
C LEU A 113 -2.06 8.35 -3.73
N ASP A 114 -1.24 9.40 -3.81
CA ASP A 114 -1.48 10.55 -4.67
C ASP A 114 -1.74 10.12 -6.13
N ASN A 115 -2.57 10.88 -6.84
CA ASN A 115 -2.85 10.73 -8.27
C ASN A 115 -3.33 9.31 -8.67
N ASN A 116 -4.35 8.83 -7.95
CA ASN A 116 -5.09 7.62 -8.28
C ASN A 116 -6.59 7.92 -8.53
N LYS A 117 -7.45 6.90 -8.53
CA LYS A 117 -8.91 7.00 -8.73
C LYS A 117 -9.69 6.48 -7.52
N LEU A 118 -9.08 6.48 -6.34
CA LEU A 118 -9.67 5.96 -5.11
C LEU A 118 -10.86 6.81 -4.68
N LYS A 119 -11.89 6.15 -4.14
CA LYS A 119 -13.04 6.81 -3.52
C LYS A 119 -13.02 6.71 -2.00
N THR A 120 -12.37 5.66 -1.48
CA THR A 120 -12.17 5.37 -0.07
C THR A 120 -11.01 4.39 0.05
N ILE A 121 -10.41 4.32 1.23
CA ILE A 121 -9.49 3.24 1.65
C ILE A 121 -9.98 2.55 2.94
N GLY A 122 -11.24 2.81 3.32
CA GLY A 122 -11.74 2.49 4.65
C GLY A 122 -11.32 3.51 5.70
N SER A 123 -11.65 3.20 6.96
CA SER A 123 -11.15 3.94 8.12
C SER A 123 -9.69 3.60 8.35
N VAL A 124 -8.88 4.62 8.65
CA VAL A 124 -7.49 4.47 9.08
C VAL A 124 -7.33 4.90 10.55
N SER A 125 -8.44 5.07 11.28
CA SER A 125 -8.43 5.55 12.66
C SER A 125 -7.57 4.69 13.58
N ASP A 126 -7.61 3.36 13.40
CA ASP A 126 -6.86 2.42 14.23
C ASP A 126 -5.36 2.46 13.90
N LEU A 127 -5.03 2.49 12.61
CA LEU A 127 -3.65 2.66 12.11
C LEU A 127 -2.97 3.93 12.64
N VAL A 128 -3.74 4.98 12.94
CA VAL A 128 -3.22 6.26 13.47
C VAL A 128 -3.28 6.34 14.99
N THR A 129 -4.26 5.71 15.63
CA THR A 129 -4.48 5.85 17.08
C THR A 129 -3.69 4.81 17.87
N ASN A 130 -3.70 3.57 17.39
CA ASN A 130 -3.07 2.43 18.04
C ASN A 130 -1.93 1.83 17.20
N GLY A 131 -1.91 2.14 15.90
CA GLY A 131 -0.80 1.83 15.00
C GLY A 131 0.24 2.95 14.86
N ASN A 132 1.09 2.81 13.84
CA ASN A 132 2.25 3.68 13.60
C ASN A 132 2.09 4.64 12.41
N LEU A 133 0.90 4.79 11.82
CA LEU A 133 0.73 5.57 10.59
C LEU A 133 0.94 7.07 10.86
N GLN A 134 1.97 7.63 10.23
CA GLN A 134 2.40 9.02 10.40
C GLN A 134 2.19 9.86 9.13
N LYS A 135 2.30 9.22 7.95
CA LYS A 135 2.15 9.90 6.66
C LYS A 135 1.13 9.19 5.81
N LEU A 136 0.19 9.97 5.32
CA LEU A 136 -0.79 9.58 4.33
C LEU A 136 -0.81 10.69 3.27
N SER A 137 -0.92 10.33 1.99
CA SER A 137 -1.16 11.30 0.92
C SER A 137 -2.17 10.75 -0.08
N LEU A 138 -3.16 11.57 -0.42
CA LEU A 138 -4.37 11.19 -1.18
C LEU A 138 -4.74 12.24 -2.24
N ARG A 139 -3.88 13.23 -2.51
CA ARG A 139 -4.17 14.28 -3.50
C ARG A 139 -4.41 13.65 -4.88
N GLY A 140 -5.16 14.32 -5.74
CA GLY A 140 -5.45 13.80 -7.08
C GLY A 140 -6.47 12.65 -7.15
N ASN A 141 -6.86 12.03 -6.02
CA ASN A 141 -7.98 11.10 -5.97
C ASN A 141 -9.32 11.85 -6.05
N THR A 142 -9.72 12.22 -7.28
CA THR A 142 -10.93 13.03 -7.50
C THR A 142 -12.17 12.35 -6.94
N GLY A 143 -12.89 13.01 -6.04
CA GLY A 143 -14.09 12.47 -5.38
C GLY A 143 -13.79 11.48 -4.26
N PHE A 144 -12.58 11.47 -3.71
CA PHE A 144 -12.26 10.74 -2.49
C PHE A 144 -13.10 11.23 -1.30
N GLN A 145 -13.69 10.31 -0.57
CA GLN A 145 -14.54 10.59 0.58
C GLN A 145 -13.69 10.74 1.84
N CYS A 146 -13.14 11.93 2.09
CA CYS A 146 -12.28 12.17 3.26
C CYS A 146 -12.89 11.81 4.62
N SER A 147 -14.23 11.80 4.75
CA SER A 147 -14.92 11.33 5.95
C SER A 147 -14.79 9.83 6.18
N SER A 148 -14.45 9.03 5.16
CA SER A 148 -14.26 7.59 5.28
C SER A 148 -13.03 7.23 6.11
N LEU A 149 -12.06 8.14 6.23
CA LEU A 149 -10.80 7.91 6.95
C LEU A 149 -11.01 7.71 8.47
N GLY A 150 -12.15 8.12 9.02
CA GLY A 150 -12.42 8.00 10.45
C GLY A 150 -11.51 8.86 11.35
N LEU A 151 -10.82 9.85 10.78
CA LEU A 151 -9.89 10.73 11.50
C LEU A 151 -10.54 12.06 11.87
N SER A 152 -10.18 12.59 13.04
CA SER A 152 -10.37 14.01 13.36
C SER A 152 -9.51 14.89 12.44
N THR A 153 -10.02 16.06 12.08
CA THR A 153 -9.32 17.05 11.25
C THR A 153 -8.06 17.61 11.93
N GLU A 154 -7.93 17.44 13.24
CA GLU A 154 -6.79 17.91 14.04
C GLU A 154 -5.57 16.97 13.97
N LYS A 155 -5.75 15.71 13.54
CA LYS A 155 -4.65 14.74 13.43
C LYS A 155 -3.69 15.15 12.31
N ASP A 156 -2.39 15.08 12.56
CA ASP A 156 -1.38 15.49 11.56
C ASP A 156 -1.42 14.63 10.30
N VAL A 157 -1.72 13.34 10.43
CA VAL A 157 -2.00 12.44 9.30
C VAL A 157 -3.14 12.98 8.42
N TYR A 158 -4.21 13.49 9.03
CA TYR A 158 -5.32 14.10 8.28
C TYR A 158 -4.87 15.39 7.58
N LYS A 159 -4.18 16.29 8.29
CA LYS A 159 -3.69 17.57 7.73
C LYS A 159 -2.78 17.35 6.52
N ASN A 160 -1.95 16.30 6.56
CA ASN A 160 -1.00 16.00 5.51
C ASN A 160 -1.57 15.10 4.41
N SER A 161 -2.74 14.48 4.63
CA SER A 161 -3.41 13.60 3.67
C SER A 161 -3.79 14.25 2.34
N GLY A 162 -3.93 15.58 2.30
CA GLY A 162 -4.50 16.27 1.14
C GLY A 162 -6.03 16.34 1.15
N CYS A 163 -6.68 15.80 2.18
CA CYS A 163 -8.07 16.12 2.49
C CYS A 163 -8.23 17.58 2.94
N PRO A 164 -9.34 18.26 2.59
CA PRO A 164 -9.56 19.64 2.99
C PRO A 164 -9.77 19.74 4.51
N LEU A 165 -9.10 20.70 5.14
CA LEU A 165 -9.41 21.13 6.49
C LEU A 165 -10.72 21.92 6.44
N LYS A 166 -11.72 21.51 7.21
CA LYS A 166 -12.99 22.24 7.33
C LYS A 166 -12.81 23.55 8.08
#